data_AF-A0A944JRJ7-F1
#
_entry.id   AF-A0A944JRJ7-F1
#
_cell.length_a   1.000
_cell.length_b   1.000
_cell.length_c   1.000
_cell.angle_alpha   90.00
_cell.angle_beta   90.00
_cell.angle_gamma   90.00
#
_symmetry.space_group_name_H-M   'P 1'
#
loop_
_entity.id
_entity.type
_entity.pdbx_description
1 polymer ?
#
loop_
_entity_poly.entity_id
_entity_poly.type
_entity_poly.pdbx_seq_one_letter_code
_entity_poly.pdbx_strand_id
1 'polypeptide(L)'
;MERPGGVVPGGVTSAEVKETEQSGAGPAVEGHDGGPESYSGDSGPRRRLGAGTGAVIVLCLATTLIHVCVIFLHVAPTNAVSQLYSGPINAWVYPLFEQNWRLFAPDPQSVNHQISARTRHTAPDGSVRVSGWFDLSAVDESAVEHDPFPSHTAQNMLRRAWSSYLEVFGGDDEPHSERAVMMQTYLRNIAVDRVTAHRRGSFDSIQLRVITLPVAAPDASGATRPAAPIDTRYLPWWKVAPHGTD
;
A
#
# COMPACT_ATOMS: atom_id res chain seq x y z
N MET A 1 26.07 -10.82 -28.55
CA MET A 1 26.52 -9.64 -27.80
C MET A 1 26.04 -9.86 -26.38
N GLU A 2 26.90 -10.45 -25.56
CA GLU A 2 26.60 -10.91 -24.19
C GLU A 2 27.09 -9.90 -23.15
N ARG A 3 26.46 -10.02 -21.95
CA ARG A 3 26.86 -9.59 -20.60
C ARG A 3 26.32 -8.22 -20.09
N PRO A 4 26.24 -8.03 -18.75
CA PRO A 4 25.56 -8.85 -17.75
C PRO A 4 24.85 -7.99 -16.65
N GLY A 5 24.25 -8.66 -15.67
CA GLY A 5 23.60 -8.04 -14.50
C GLY A 5 24.52 -7.30 -13.53
N GLY A 6 23.89 -6.51 -12.66
CA GLY A 6 24.53 -5.77 -11.57
C GLY A 6 23.63 -5.71 -10.34
N VAL A 7 24.13 -6.30 -9.27
CA VAL A 7 23.59 -6.41 -7.91
C VAL A 7 23.55 -5.06 -7.21
N VAL A 8 22.51 -4.81 -6.40
CA VAL A 8 22.41 -3.69 -5.46
C VAL A 8 23.01 -4.13 -4.12
N PRO A 9 24.04 -3.45 -3.57
CA PRO A 9 24.46 -3.69 -2.19
C PRO A 9 23.80 -2.67 -1.26
N GLY A 10 23.08 -3.19 -0.26
CA GLY A 10 22.77 -2.47 0.97
C GLY A 10 24.01 -2.45 1.87
N GLY A 11 24.26 -1.31 2.51
CA GLY A 11 25.36 -1.13 3.47
C GLY A 11 25.04 0.03 4.40
N VAL A 12 24.58 -0.32 5.60
CA VAL A 12 24.36 0.60 6.72
C VAL A 12 25.73 0.95 7.30
N THR A 13 26.07 2.23 7.40
CA THR A 13 27.30 2.68 8.10
C THR A 13 26.94 3.13 9.50
N SER A 14 27.41 2.35 10.48
CA SER A 14 27.39 2.68 11.91
C SER A 14 28.56 3.62 12.21
N ALA A 15 28.26 4.74 12.86
CA ALA A 15 29.27 5.68 13.34
C ALA A 15 30.02 5.10 14.55
N GLU A 16 31.36 5.07 14.45
CA GLU A 16 32.26 4.70 15.53
C GLU A 16 32.46 5.87 16.49
N VAL A 17 32.14 5.63 17.76
CA VAL A 17 32.38 6.50 18.91
C VAL A 17 33.80 6.26 19.40
N LYS A 18 34.62 7.32 19.49
CA LYS A 18 35.91 7.24 20.18
C LYS A 18 35.79 7.86 21.57
N GLU A 19 35.64 6.97 22.54
CA GLU A 19 35.62 7.24 23.96
C GLU A 19 37.03 7.57 24.47
N THR A 20 37.07 8.36 25.53
CA THR A 20 38.24 9.06 26.05
C THR A 20 38.93 8.19 27.10
N GLU A 21 40.23 7.96 26.97
CA GLU A 21 41.01 7.29 28.02
C GLU A 21 41.66 8.35 28.92
N GLN A 22 41.22 8.34 30.17
CA GLN A 22 41.75 9.12 31.28
C GLN A 22 42.63 8.18 32.11
N SER A 23 43.92 8.49 32.28
CA SER A 23 44.77 7.80 33.25
C SER A 23 45.57 8.83 34.04
N GLY A 24 45.35 8.83 35.35
CA GLY A 24 45.86 9.81 36.29
C GLY A 24 47.20 9.43 36.90
N ALA A 25 47.86 10.44 37.47
CA ALA A 25 48.80 10.27 38.56
C ALA A 25 48.72 11.52 39.46
N GLY A 26 48.49 11.28 40.75
CA GLY A 26 48.46 12.28 41.81
C GLY A 26 49.86 12.75 42.25
N PRO A 27 49.92 13.64 43.26
CA PRO A 27 50.88 14.75 43.30
C PRO A 27 52.11 14.48 44.17
N ALA A 28 53.15 15.29 43.97
CA ALA A 28 54.23 15.47 44.94
C ALA A 28 54.56 16.96 45.10
N VAL A 29 54.63 17.39 46.36
CA VAL A 29 54.78 18.75 46.85
C VAL A 29 56.16 18.89 47.49
N GLU A 30 56.91 19.93 47.13
CA GLU A 30 57.98 20.61 47.88
C GLU A 30 58.41 21.79 46.98
N GLY A 31 58.40 23.08 47.31
CA GLY A 31 58.46 23.79 48.58
C GLY A 31 59.79 24.56 48.65
N HIS A 32 59.83 25.84 48.23
CA HIS A 32 60.73 26.89 48.77
C HIS A 32 60.45 28.31 48.20
N ASP A 33 60.17 29.21 49.15
CA ASP A 33 60.24 30.68 49.28
C ASP A 33 60.69 31.62 48.12
N GLY A 34 59.95 32.74 48.02
CA GLY A 34 60.56 34.09 47.99
C GLY A 34 60.03 35.10 46.96
N GLY A 35 59.19 36.07 47.39
CA GLY A 35 59.10 37.42 46.78
C GLY A 35 57.73 37.83 46.20
N PRO A 36 57.25 39.08 46.45
CA PRO A 36 55.91 39.50 46.08
C PRO A 36 55.88 40.07 44.66
N GLU A 37 55.34 39.32 43.70
CA GLU A 37 54.96 39.89 42.41
C GLU A 37 53.45 40.07 42.34
N SER A 38 53.09 41.35 42.22
CA SER A 38 51.77 41.88 41.96
C SER A 38 51.12 41.17 40.77
N TYR A 39 50.23 40.22 41.03
CA TYR A 39 49.29 39.76 40.00
C TYR A 39 48.17 40.80 39.88
N SER A 40 48.44 41.79 39.04
CA SER A 40 47.41 42.59 38.38
C SER A 40 46.32 41.66 37.89
N GLY A 41 45.11 41.86 38.41
CA GLY A 41 43.92 41.36 37.76
C GLY A 41 43.87 41.93 36.36
N ASP A 42 43.93 41.06 35.36
CA ASP A 42 43.26 41.35 34.10
C ASP A 42 42.61 40.08 33.56
N SER A 43 41.33 39.98 33.92
CA SER A 43 40.23 39.58 33.04
C SER A 43 40.64 39.04 31.67
N GLY A 44 40.76 37.71 31.57
CA GLY A 44 40.82 37.02 30.28
C GLY A 44 39.63 37.37 29.37
N PRO A 45 39.78 37.23 28.04
CA PRO A 45 38.76 37.62 27.07
C PRO A 45 37.63 36.58 27.01
N ARG A 46 36.74 36.56 28.02
CA ARG A 46 35.52 35.75 28.03
C ARG A 46 34.43 36.24 27.06
N ARG A 47 34.70 37.26 26.25
CA ARG A 47 33.71 37.90 25.35
C ARG A 47 33.58 37.28 23.95
N ARG A 48 34.37 36.26 23.60
CA ARG A 48 34.25 35.60 22.28
C ARG A 48 33.33 34.38 22.29
N LEU A 49 33.11 33.75 23.45
CA LEU A 49 32.19 32.61 23.57
C LEU A 49 30.72 33.05 23.60
N GLY A 50 30.39 34.16 24.27
CA GLY A 50 29.00 34.63 24.42
C GLY A 50 28.35 35.14 23.13
N ALA A 51 29.13 35.71 22.20
CA ALA A 51 28.60 36.22 20.93
C ALA A 51 28.21 35.09 19.96
N GLY A 52 29.03 34.04 19.88
CA GLY A 52 28.72 32.84 19.08
C GLY A 52 27.50 32.10 19.62
N THR A 53 27.42 31.92 20.94
CA THR A 53 26.26 31.29 21.59
C THR A 53 24.98 32.10 21.40
N GLY A 54 25.05 33.43 21.52
CA GLY A 54 23.89 34.30 21.28
C GLY A 54 23.36 34.22 19.85
N ALA A 55 24.24 34.21 18.85
CA ALA A 55 23.86 34.08 17.44
C ALA A 55 23.18 32.73 17.15
N VAL A 56 23.69 31.63 17.72
CA VAL A 56 23.09 30.30 17.58
C VAL A 56 21.70 30.25 18.21
N ILE A 57 21.52 30.81 19.41
CA ILE A 57 20.21 30.86 20.08
C ILE A 57 19.19 31.63 19.24
N VAL A 58 19.57 32.80 18.72
CA VAL A 58 18.68 33.62 17.87
C VAL A 58 18.31 32.86 16.59
N LEU A 59 19.28 32.19 15.95
CA LEU A 59 19.02 31.38 14.76
C LEU A 59 18.04 30.24 15.05
N CYS A 60 18.26 29.49 16.14
CA CYS A 60 17.36 28.40 16.54
C CYS A 60 15.95 28.91 16.78
N LEU A 61 15.78 30.00 17.54
CA LEU A 61 14.47 30.59 17.81
C LEU A 61 13.77 31.05 16.53
N ALA A 62 14.51 31.70 15.62
CA ALA A 62 13.98 32.13 14.34
C ALA A 62 13.53 30.93 13.49
N THR A 63 14.36 29.88 13.40
CA THR A 63 14.01 28.65 12.67
C THR A 63 12.79 27.96 13.26
N THR A 64 12.69 27.86 14.60
CA THR A 64 11.51 27.29 15.27
C THR A 64 10.26 28.10 14.97
N LEU A 65 10.33 29.43 15.04
CA LEU A 65 9.18 30.30 14.74
C LEU A 65 8.73 30.13 13.27
N ILE A 66 9.68 30.13 12.33
CA ILE A 66 9.40 29.87 10.91
C ILE A 66 8.76 28.51 10.73
N HIS A 67 9.30 27.46 11.36
CA HIS A 67 8.75 26.10 11.27
C HIS A 67 7.30 26.04 11.76
N VAL A 68 7.00 26.62 12.93
CA VAL A 68 5.63 26.65 13.48
C VAL A 68 4.69 27.41 12.55
N CYS A 69 5.11 28.55 12.00
CA CYS A 69 4.30 29.30 11.04
C CYS A 69 4.03 28.50 9.75
N VAL A 70 5.04 27.82 9.20
CA VAL A 70 4.90 27.00 7.99
C VAL A 70 3.97 25.81 8.22
N ILE A 71 4.13 25.10 9.35
CA ILE A 71 3.25 23.98 9.71
C ILE A 71 1.82 24.46 9.95
N PHE A 72 1.64 25.60 10.62
CA PHE A 72 0.32 26.22 10.79
C PHE A 72 -0.34 26.50 9.43
N LEU A 73 0.38 27.10 8.48
CA LEU A 73 -0.15 27.38 7.15
C LEU A 73 -0.46 26.10 6.35
N HIS A 74 0.26 25.01 6.60
CA HIS A 74 0.04 23.72 5.96
C HIS A 74 -1.21 23.00 6.49
N VAL A 75 -1.48 23.08 7.80
CA VAL A 75 -2.60 22.37 8.45
C VAL A 75 -3.88 23.23 8.54
N ALA A 76 -3.75 24.56 8.49
CA ALA A 76 -4.88 25.46 8.52
C ALA A 76 -5.81 25.27 7.30
N PRO A 77 -7.10 25.62 7.42
CA PRO A 77 -8.01 25.68 6.27
C PRO A 77 -7.44 26.50 5.11
N THR A 78 -7.80 26.12 3.88
CA THR A 78 -7.32 26.76 2.65
C THR A 78 -7.52 28.28 2.68
N ASN A 79 -6.44 29.04 2.51
CA ASN A 79 -6.44 30.49 2.53
C ASN A 79 -5.58 31.03 1.38
N ALA A 80 -5.66 32.34 1.10
CA ALA A 80 -4.96 32.92 -0.05
C ALA A 80 -3.43 32.80 0.07
N VAL A 81 -2.89 32.89 1.28
CA VAL A 81 -1.44 32.81 1.54
C VAL A 81 -0.94 31.38 1.34
N SER A 82 -1.61 30.38 1.90
CA SER A 82 -1.22 28.98 1.73
C SER A 82 -1.34 28.50 0.29
N GLN A 83 -2.30 29.03 -0.48
CA GLN A 83 -2.40 28.75 -1.92
C GLN A 83 -1.24 29.37 -2.70
N LEU A 84 -0.96 30.66 -2.49
CA LEU A 84 0.09 31.40 -3.20
C LEU A 84 1.49 30.83 -2.91
N TYR A 85 1.74 30.39 -1.68
CA TYR A 85 3.04 29.85 -1.23
C TYR A 85 3.06 28.33 -1.07
N SER A 86 2.13 27.61 -1.71
CA SER A 86 2.00 26.15 -1.60
C SER A 86 3.29 25.41 -1.92
N GLY A 87 4.02 25.81 -2.96
CA GLY A 87 5.31 25.21 -3.35
C GLY A 87 6.35 25.25 -2.23
N PRO A 88 6.77 26.45 -1.75
CA PRO A 88 7.72 26.58 -0.65
C PRO A 88 7.27 25.91 0.66
N ILE A 89 5.98 26.01 1.01
CA ILE A 89 5.43 25.34 2.20
C ILE A 89 5.61 23.83 2.08
N ASN A 90 5.22 23.25 0.93
CA ASN A 90 5.34 21.82 0.67
C ASN A 90 6.79 21.35 0.67
N ALA A 91 7.71 22.15 0.12
CA ALA A 91 9.14 21.84 0.12
C ALA A 91 9.76 21.83 1.54
N TRP A 92 9.22 22.62 2.47
CA TRP A 92 9.63 22.60 3.88
C TRP A 92 9.03 21.43 4.67
N VAL A 93 7.77 21.07 4.38
CA VAL A 93 7.01 20.08 5.16
C VAL A 93 7.29 18.64 4.72
N TYR A 94 7.16 18.34 3.43
CA TYR A 94 7.18 16.96 2.93
C TYR A 94 8.49 16.17 3.06
N PRO A 95 9.69 16.78 3.20
CA PRO A 95 10.89 16.00 3.49
C PRO A 95 10.84 15.25 4.83
N LEU A 96 10.09 15.76 5.81
CA LEU A 96 10.03 15.20 7.18
C LEU A 96 8.62 14.75 7.59
N PHE A 97 7.56 15.29 6.98
CA PHE A 97 6.17 15.05 7.35
C PHE A 97 5.33 14.64 6.14
N GLU A 98 5.60 13.45 5.58
CA GLU A 98 4.74 12.88 4.54
C GLU A 98 3.42 12.37 5.15
N GLN A 99 2.29 12.96 4.75
CA GLN A 99 0.96 12.56 5.21
C GLN A 99 0.37 11.45 4.34
N ASN A 100 1.01 10.27 4.32
CA ASN A 100 0.50 9.12 3.58
C ASN A 100 -0.31 8.19 4.50
N TRP A 101 -1.61 8.47 4.60
CA TRP A 101 -2.54 7.66 5.40
C TRP A 101 -2.96 6.35 4.74
N ARG A 102 -2.56 6.09 3.48
CA ARG A 102 -2.96 4.87 2.76
C ARG A 102 -2.47 3.58 3.42
N LEU A 103 -1.43 3.67 4.27
CA LEU A 103 -0.97 2.54 5.08
C LEU A 103 -1.99 2.13 6.16
N PHE A 104 -2.73 3.09 6.72
CA PHE A 104 -3.67 2.87 7.82
C PHE A 104 -5.13 2.87 7.36
N ALA A 105 -5.43 3.62 6.31
CA ALA A 105 -6.75 3.74 5.72
C ALA A 105 -6.61 3.67 4.20
N PRO A 106 -6.34 2.48 3.62
CA PRO A 106 -6.44 2.31 2.18
C PRO A 106 -7.85 2.64 1.71
N ASP A 107 -7.97 3.13 0.48
CA ASP A 107 -9.27 3.48 -0.08
C ASP A 107 -10.20 2.26 -0.06
N PRO A 108 -11.38 2.34 0.57
CA PRO A 108 -12.30 1.22 0.61
C PRO A 108 -12.80 0.89 -0.80
N GLN A 109 -13.03 -0.39 -1.08
CA GLN A 109 -13.66 -0.79 -2.33
C GLN A 109 -15.08 -0.21 -2.40
N SER A 110 -15.30 0.71 -3.35
CA SER A 110 -16.57 1.39 -3.57
C SER A 110 -17.51 0.64 -4.53
N VAL A 111 -17.09 -0.55 -4.98
CA VAL A 111 -17.84 -1.38 -5.93
C VAL A 111 -17.86 -2.84 -5.50
N ASN A 112 -18.96 -3.51 -5.83
CA ASN A 112 -19.12 -4.96 -5.74
C ASN A 112 -19.01 -5.57 -7.15
N HIS A 113 -18.42 -6.76 -7.23
CA HIS A 113 -18.31 -7.51 -8.48
C HIS A 113 -19.19 -8.76 -8.39
N GLN A 114 -20.26 -8.79 -9.19
CA GLN A 114 -21.07 -9.99 -9.36
C GLN A 114 -20.48 -10.80 -10.52
N ILE A 115 -19.97 -11.99 -10.19
CA ILE A 115 -19.27 -12.85 -11.15
C ILE A 115 -20.18 -14.03 -11.46
N SER A 116 -20.52 -14.17 -12.73
CA SER A 116 -21.32 -15.28 -13.25
C SER A 116 -20.53 -16.11 -14.25
N ALA A 117 -20.84 -17.40 -14.33
CA ALA A 117 -20.27 -18.33 -15.32
C ALA A 117 -21.34 -18.91 -16.23
N ARG A 118 -20.98 -19.19 -17.49
CA ARG A 118 -21.74 -20.10 -18.34
C ARG A 118 -20.81 -21.09 -19.01
N THR A 119 -21.31 -22.26 -19.30
CA THR A 119 -20.53 -23.36 -19.86
C THR A 119 -20.95 -23.65 -21.30
N ARG A 120 -20.04 -24.27 -22.04
CA ARG A 120 -20.26 -24.77 -23.39
C ARG A 120 -19.84 -26.23 -23.47
N HIS A 121 -20.71 -27.05 -24.01
CA HIS A 121 -20.46 -28.46 -24.27
C HIS A 121 -20.67 -28.76 -25.76
N THR A 122 -19.74 -29.49 -26.35
CA THR A 122 -19.81 -29.99 -27.73
C THR A 122 -20.15 -31.46 -27.67
N ALA A 123 -21.33 -31.83 -28.16
CA ALA A 123 -21.74 -33.23 -28.20
C ALA A 123 -20.99 -34.00 -29.31
N PRO A 124 -20.97 -35.35 -29.26
CA PRO A 124 -20.27 -36.16 -30.25
C PRO A 124 -20.76 -35.96 -31.69
N ASP A 125 -21.99 -35.49 -31.86
CA ASP A 125 -22.59 -35.12 -33.15
C ASP A 125 -22.14 -33.74 -33.66
N GLY A 126 -21.24 -33.05 -32.94
CA GLY A 126 -20.76 -31.71 -33.23
C GLY A 126 -21.70 -30.59 -32.78
N SER A 127 -22.86 -30.91 -32.20
CA SER A 127 -23.80 -29.89 -31.72
C SER A 127 -23.25 -29.18 -30.48
N VAL A 128 -23.34 -27.85 -30.49
CA VAL A 128 -22.85 -27.00 -29.38
C VAL A 128 -24.02 -26.57 -28.52
N ARG A 129 -23.97 -26.87 -27.22
CA ARG A 129 -24.93 -26.39 -26.22
C ARG A 129 -24.24 -25.43 -25.26
N VAL A 130 -24.85 -24.25 -25.08
CA VAL A 130 -24.39 -23.22 -24.15
C VAL A 130 -25.40 -23.11 -23.01
N SER A 131 -24.93 -23.14 -21.76
CA SER A 131 -25.79 -23.01 -20.60
C SER A 131 -26.26 -21.56 -20.39
N GLY A 132 -27.30 -21.38 -19.57
CA GLY A 132 -27.58 -20.08 -18.95
C GLY A 132 -26.47 -19.67 -17.99
N TRP A 133 -26.47 -18.38 -17.61
CA TRP A 133 -25.57 -17.85 -16.59
C TRP A 133 -25.84 -18.52 -15.22
N PHE A 134 -24.77 -18.78 -14.48
CA PHE A 134 -24.73 -19.27 -13.12
C PHE A 134 -24.08 -18.20 -12.26
N ASP A 135 -24.68 -17.81 -11.16
CA ASP A 135 -24.10 -16.81 -10.28
C ASP A 135 -23.09 -17.46 -9.33
N LEU A 136 -21.79 -17.19 -9.53
CA LEU A 136 -20.73 -17.71 -8.65
C LEU A 136 -20.66 -16.90 -7.35
N SER A 137 -20.88 -15.59 -7.43
CA SER A 137 -20.89 -14.71 -6.27
C SER A 137 -22.01 -15.10 -5.30
N ALA A 138 -23.20 -15.45 -5.80
CA ALA A 138 -24.32 -15.88 -4.96
C ALA A 138 -24.02 -17.18 -4.18
N VAL A 139 -23.22 -18.09 -4.75
CA VAL A 139 -22.79 -19.31 -4.03
C VAL A 139 -21.93 -18.93 -2.82
N ASP A 140 -20.90 -18.10 -3.05
CA ASP A 140 -19.99 -17.64 -2.00
C ASP A 140 -20.72 -16.77 -0.95
N GLU A 141 -21.66 -15.91 -1.38
CA GLU A 141 -22.50 -15.08 -0.50
C GLU A 141 -23.40 -15.93 0.41
N SER A 142 -24.09 -16.94 -0.14
CA SER A 142 -24.95 -17.83 0.64
C SER A 142 -24.20 -18.66 1.69
N ALA A 143 -22.90 -18.89 1.49
CA ALA A 143 -22.03 -19.56 2.45
C ALA A 143 -21.50 -18.61 3.55
N VAL A 144 -21.71 -17.31 3.40
CA VAL A 144 -21.32 -16.27 4.36
C VAL A 144 -22.54 -15.73 5.11
N GLU A 145 -23.68 -15.63 4.43
CA GLU A 145 -24.92 -15.13 4.99
C GLU A 145 -25.36 -15.97 6.19
N HIS A 146 -25.65 -15.31 7.32
CA HIS A 146 -26.05 -15.93 8.58
C HIS A 146 -25.02 -16.88 9.24
N ASP A 147 -23.80 -16.99 8.74
CA ASP A 147 -22.72 -17.73 9.41
C ASP A 147 -21.95 -16.80 10.38
N PRO A 148 -21.93 -17.08 11.69
CA PRO A 148 -21.15 -16.27 12.65
C PRO A 148 -19.63 -16.38 12.45
N PHE A 149 -19.14 -17.43 11.80
CA PHE A 149 -17.71 -17.66 11.55
C PHE A 149 -17.45 -18.16 10.13
N PRO A 150 -17.75 -17.35 9.09
CA PRO A 150 -17.65 -17.82 7.72
C PRO A 150 -16.20 -18.07 7.33
N SER A 151 -15.99 -19.07 6.47
CA SER A 151 -14.64 -19.36 5.99
C SER A 151 -14.07 -18.21 5.15
N HIS A 152 -12.78 -17.93 5.30
CA HIS A 152 -12.10 -16.94 4.45
C HIS A 152 -12.15 -17.33 2.96
N THR A 153 -12.24 -18.61 2.65
CA THR A 153 -12.39 -19.12 1.29
C THR A 153 -13.70 -18.64 0.67
N ALA A 154 -14.83 -18.83 1.37
CA ALA A 154 -16.14 -18.34 0.90
C ALA A 154 -16.15 -16.81 0.78
N GLN A 155 -15.56 -16.09 1.75
CA GLN A 155 -15.57 -14.62 1.74
C GLN A 155 -14.67 -14.00 0.66
N ASN A 156 -13.53 -14.60 0.36
CA ASN A 156 -12.44 -13.89 -0.32
C ASN A 156 -11.89 -14.58 -1.57
N MET A 157 -12.07 -15.89 -1.77
CA MET A 157 -11.33 -16.61 -2.82
C MET A 157 -11.66 -16.07 -4.21
N LEU A 158 -12.95 -16.00 -4.57
CA LEU A 158 -13.39 -15.52 -5.87
C LEU A 158 -13.06 -14.04 -6.09
N ARG A 159 -13.30 -13.21 -5.06
CA ARG A 159 -12.98 -11.77 -5.08
C ARG A 159 -11.49 -11.51 -5.28
N ARG A 160 -10.63 -12.23 -4.54
CA ARG A 160 -9.16 -12.12 -4.64
C ARG A 160 -8.67 -12.59 -6.00
N ALA A 161 -9.20 -13.71 -6.50
CA ALA A 161 -8.85 -14.22 -7.83
C ALA A 161 -9.18 -13.21 -8.93
N TRP A 162 -10.33 -12.55 -8.85
CA TRP A 162 -10.70 -11.47 -9.77
C TRP A 162 -9.79 -10.25 -9.66
N SER A 163 -9.52 -9.75 -8.44
CA SER A 163 -8.63 -8.61 -8.25
C SER A 163 -7.22 -8.88 -8.76
N SER A 164 -6.69 -10.07 -8.49
CA SER A 164 -5.37 -10.47 -8.98
C SER A 164 -5.35 -10.68 -10.49
N TYR A 165 -6.45 -11.15 -11.10
CA TYR A 165 -6.58 -11.20 -12.56
C TYR A 165 -6.46 -9.78 -13.15
N LEU A 166 -7.22 -8.82 -12.63
CA LEU A 166 -7.15 -7.42 -13.09
C LEU A 166 -5.78 -6.76 -12.88
N GLU A 167 -5.06 -7.12 -11.81
CA GLU A 167 -3.72 -6.56 -11.54
C GLU A 167 -2.71 -6.94 -12.63
N VAL A 168 -2.87 -8.12 -13.23
CA VAL A 168 -1.91 -8.67 -14.20
C VAL A 168 -2.37 -8.49 -15.65
N PHE A 169 -3.68 -8.38 -15.88
CA PHE A 169 -4.28 -8.14 -17.19
C PHE A 169 -4.61 -6.65 -17.37
N GLY A 170 -3.81 -5.95 -18.18
CA GLY A 170 -4.07 -4.56 -18.51
C GLY A 170 -4.97 -4.44 -19.73
N GLY A 171 -6.18 -3.87 -19.58
CA GLY A 171 -7.08 -3.44 -20.68
C GLY A 171 -7.67 -4.53 -21.57
N ASP A 172 -6.85 -5.46 -22.08
CA ASP A 172 -7.23 -6.65 -22.81
C ASP A 172 -7.24 -7.90 -21.90
N ASP A 173 -7.95 -8.94 -22.34
CA ASP A 173 -8.09 -10.21 -21.63
C ASP A 173 -7.07 -11.27 -22.13
N GLU A 174 -5.98 -10.83 -22.76
CA GLU A 174 -4.96 -11.70 -23.35
C GLU A 174 -3.74 -11.83 -22.42
N PRO A 175 -3.29 -13.05 -22.09
CA PRO A 175 -2.18 -13.24 -21.16
C PRO A 175 -0.83 -12.92 -21.81
N HIS A 176 -0.20 -11.84 -21.38
CA HIS A 176 1.12 -11.40 -21.89
C HIS A 176 2.32 -11.82 -21.01
N SER A 177 2.08 -12.57 -19.92
CA SER A 177 3.14 -13.05 -19.02
C SER A 177 2.78 -14.40 -18.40
N GLU A 178 3.78 -15.13 -17.90
CA GLU A 178 3.55 -16.38 -17.14
C GLU A 178 2.64 -16.14 -15.92
N ARG A 179 2.81 -15.00 -15.26
CA ARG A 179 1.95 -14.58 -14.14
C ARG A 179 0.50 -14.38 -14.60
N ALA A 180 0.28 -13.83 -15.81
CA ALA A 180 -1.05 -13.65 -16.39
C ALA A 180 -1.71 -15.01 -16.66
N VAL A 181 -0.97 -15.93 -17.30
CA VAL A 181 -1.46 -17.30 -17.56
C VAL A 181 -1.83 -18.01 -16.25
N MET A 182 -1.00 -17.88 -15.22
CA MET A 182 -1.25 -18.45 -13.90
C MET A 182 -2.53 -17.88 -13.28
N MET A 183 -2.71 -16.55 -13.32
CA MET A 183 -3.85 -15.91 -12.69
C MET A 183 -5.17 -16.17 -13.42
N GLN A 184 -5.13 -16.23 -14.76
CA GLN A 184 -6.25 -16.70 -15.58
C GLN A 184 -6.61 -18.14 -15.24
N THR A 185 -5.61 -19.03 -15.14
CA THR A 185 -5.81 -20.43 -14.78
C THR A 185 -6.42 -20.56 -13.39
N TYR A 186 -5.95 -19.78 -12.43
CA TYR A 186 -6.47 -19.76 -11.07
C TYR A 186 -7.95 -19.35 -11.03
N LEU A 187 -8.30 -18.22 -11.66
CA LEU A 187 -9.69 -17.75 -11.74
C LEU A 187 -10.60 -18.75 -12.48
N ARG A 188 -10.11 -19.32 -13.59
CA ARG A 188 -10.82 -20.38 -14.33
C ARG A 188 -11.10 -21.58 -13.43
N ASN A 189 -10.10 -22.09 -12.70
CA ASN A 189 -10.23 -23.30 -11.90
C ASN A 189 -11.25 -23.09 -10.77
N ILE A 190 -11.23 -21.94 -10.10
CA ILE A 190 -12.27 -21.59 -9.09
C ILE A 190 -13.66 -21.64 -9.71
N ALA A 191 -13.84 -21.02 -10.88
CA ALA A 191 -15.13 -21.01 -11.57
C ALA A 191 -15.57 -22.42 -11.97
N VAL A 192 -14.66 -23.24 -12.48
CA VAL A 192 -14.92 -24.64 -12.83
C VAL A 192 -15.34 -25.42 -11.60
N ASP A 193 -14.59 -25.37 -10.50
CA ASP A 193 -14.88 -26.08 -9.25
C ASP A 193 -16.26 -25.70 -8.68
N ARG A 194 -16.60 -24.40 -8.71
CA ARG A 194 -17.91 -23.92 -8.26
C ARG A 194 -19.04 -24.40 -9.16
N VAL A 195 -18.85 -24.36 -10.47
CA VAL A 195 -19.86 -24.85 -11.42
C VAL A 195 -20.05 -26.35 -11.28
N THR A 196 -18.99 -27.15 -11.20
CA THR A 196 -19.09 -28.62 -11.08
C THR A 196 -19.68 -29.07 -9.76
N ALA A 197 -19.46 -28.32 -8.68
CA ALA A 197 -20.09 -28.59 -7.39
C ALA A 197 -21.63 -28.38 -7.39
N HIS A 198 -22.15 -27.47 -8.24
CA HIS A 198 -23.57 -27.06 -8.21
C HIS A 198 -24.37 -27.46 -9.45
N ARG A 199 -23.70 -27.74 -10.57
CA ARG A 199 -24.32 -28.15 -11.83
C ARG A 199 -23.76 -29.50 -12.25
N ARG A 200 -24.67 -30.40 -12.65
CA ARG A 200 -24.30 -31.69 -13.23
C ARG A 200 -23.98 -31.53 -14.71
N GLY A 201 -23.03 -32.35 -15.19
CA GLY A 201 -22.67 -32.44 -16.60
C GLY A 201 -21.25 -31.95 -16.89
N SER A 202 -20.64 -32.54 -17.91
CA SER A 202 -19.34 -32.10 -18.44
C SER A 202 -19.50 -30.89 -19.35
N PHE A 203 -18.43 -30.13 -19.48
CA PHE A 203 -18.34 -29.00 -20.41
C PHE A 203 -16.89 -28.80 -20.82
N ASP A 204 -16.68 -28.36 -22.06
CA ASP A 204 -15.34 -28.23 -22.65
C ASP A 204 -14.81 -26.81 -22.51
N SER A 205 -15.67 -25.86 -22.21
CA SER A 205 -15.31 -24.45 -22.08
C SER A 205 -16.21 -23.71 -21.12
N ILE A 206 -15.64 -22.69 -20.48
CA ILE A 206 -16.34 -21.80 -19.55
C ILE A 206 -16.12 -20.35 -19.98
N GLN A 207 -17.13 -19.51 -19.77
CA GLN A 207 -17.04 -18.07 -19.94
C GLN A 207 -17.51 -17.40 -18.66
N LEU A 208 -16.77 -16.38 -18.23
CA LEU A 208 -17.16 -15.53 -17.11
C LEU A 208 -17.73 -14.20 -17.60
N ARG A 209 -18.66 -13.68 -16.80
CA ARG A 209 -19.17 -12.33 -16.89
C ARG A 209 -19.01 -11.69 -15.52
N VAL A 210 -18.46 -10.49 -15.49
CA VAL A 210 -18.32 -9.69 -14.28
C VAL A 210 -19.15 -8.44 -14.44
N ILE A 211 -20.10 -8.24 -13.53
CA ILE A 211 -20.93 -7.04 -13.45
C ILE A 211 -20.44 -6.22 -12.27
N THR A 212 -20.03 -4.98 -12.53
CA THR A 212 -19.54 -4.06 -11.52
C THR A 212 -20.69 -3.18 -11.04
N LEU A 213 -21.03 -3.30 -9.77
CA LEU A 213 -22.12 -2.60 -9.11
C LEU A 213 -21.56 -1.58 -8.12
N PRO A 214 -22.05 -0.33 -8.07
CA PRO A 214 -21.67 0.60 -7.02
C PRO A 214 -22.12 0.04 -5.66
N VAL A 215 -21.30 0.23 -4.62
CA VAL A 215 -21.75 0.03 -3.24
C VAL A 215 -22.74 1.16 -2.93
N ALA A 216 -24.01 0.80 -2.75
CA ALA A 216 -25.06 1.76 -2.46
C ALA A 216 -24.88 2.32 -1.05
N ALA A 217 -24.97 3.65 -0.92
CA ALA A 217 -25.10 4.29 0.37
C ALA A 217 -26.47 3.93 0.98
N PRO A 218 -26.53 3.65 2.30
CA PRO A 218 -27.81 3.46 2.97
C PRO A 218 -28.66 4.72 2.84
N ASP A 219 -29.96 4.57 2.56
CA ASP A 219 -30.88 5.70 2.61
C ASP A 219 -31.21 6.09 4.07
N ALA A 220 -31.94 7.20 4.25
CA ALA A 220 -32.31 7.68 5.59
C ALA A 220 -33.17 6.67 6.39
N SER A 221 -33.78 5.69 5.72
CA SER A 221 -34.53 4.59 6.35
C SER A 221 -33.69 3.33 6.58
N GLY A 222 -32.39 3.36 6.21
CA GLY A 222 -31.49 2.21 6.29
C GLY A 222 -31.71 1.19 5.17
N ALA A 223 -32.58 1.47 4.19
CA ALA A 223 -32.82 0.59 3.06
C ALA A 223 -31.78 0.82 1.96
N THR A 224 -31.23 -0.28 1.44
CA THR A 224 -30.28 -0.25 0.34
C THR A 224 -31.04 -0.37 -0.98
N ARG A 225 -30.99 0.67 -1.82
CA ARG A 225 -31.55 0.60 -3.18
C ARG A 225 -30.65 -0.25 -4.07
N PRO A 226 -31.22 -1.13 -4.93
CA PRO A 226 -30.43 -1.83 -5.95
C PRO A 226 -29.67 -0.83 -6.82
N ALA A 227 -28.36 -1.00 -6.87
CA ALA A 227 -27.48 -0.15 -7.64
C ALA A 227 -27.48 -0.57 -9.11
N ALA A 228 -27.52 0.38 -10.05
CA ALA A 228 -27.41 0.08 -11.47
C ALA A 228 -25.95 -0.31 -11.81
N PRO A 229 -25.71 -1.31 -12.69
CA PRO A 229 -24.37 -1.66 -13.13
C PRO A 229 -23.62 -0.48 -13.75
N ILE A 230 -22.37 -0.26 -13.33
CA ILE A 230 -21.46 0.71 -13.93
C ILE A 230 -20.78 0.11 -15.16
N ASP A 231 -20.43 -1.18 -15.07
CA ASP A 231 -19.72 -1.90 -16.13
C ASP A 231 -20.15 -3.36 -16.18
N THR A 232 -20.04 -3.98 -17.35
CA THR A 232 -20.22 -5.42 -17.56
C THR A 232 -19.15 -5.94 -18.49
N ARG A 233 -18.20 -6.70 -17.95
CA ARG A 233 -17.10 -7.30 -18.68
C ARG A 233 -17.38 -8.78 -18.97
N TYR A 234 -17.17 -9.19 -20.22
CA TYR A 234 -17.25 -10.58 -20.64
C TYR A 234 -15.85 -11.08 -20.94
N LEU A 235 -15.37 -12.05 -20.17
CA LEU A 235 -14.08 -12.66 -20.43
C LEU A 235 -14.15 -13.59 -21.65
N PRO A 236 -13.01 -13.88 -22.29
CA PRO A 236 -12.97 -14.84 -23.39
C PRO A 236 -13.38 -16.24 -22.93
N TRP A 237 -13.74 -17.08 -23.89
CA TRP A 237 -14.01 -18.49 -23.61
C TRP A 237 -12.71 -19.21 -23.27
N TRP A 238 -12.65 -19.82 -22.10
CA TRP A 238 -11.52 -20.62 -21.69
C TRP A 238 -11.82 -22.10 -21.83
N LYS A 239 -10.89 -22.83 -22.44
CA LYS A 239 -10.94 -24.29 -22.46
C LYS A 239 -10.73 -24.83 -21.05
N VAL A 240 -11.51 -25.85 -20.72
CA VAL A 240 -11.43 -26.57 -19.44
C VAL A 240 -10.85 -27.94 -19.75
N ALA A 241 -9.85 -28.37 -18.97
CA ALA A 241 -9.34 -29.72 -19.10
C ALA A 241 -10.49 -30.69 -18.74
N PRO A 242 -10.68 -31.78 -19.50
CA PRO A 242 -11.57 -32.85 -19.06
C PRO A 242 -11.13 -33.25 -17.65
N HIS A 243 -12.04 -33.20 -16.68
CA HIS A 243 -11.74 -33.77 -15.37
C HIS A 243 -11.39 -35.24 -15.59
N GLY A 244 -10.11 -35.58 -15.46
CA GLY A 244 -9.68 -36.97 -15.39
C GLY A 244 -10.40 -37.59 -14.21
N THR A 245 -11.33 -38.48 -14.47
CA THR A 245 -11.81 -39.41 -13.46
C THR A 245 -10.68 -40.40 -13.22
N ASP A 246 -9.83 -40.11 -12.24
CA ASP A 246 -9.03 -41.14 -11.58
C ASP A 246 -9.91 -41.86 -10.54
#